data_AF-A0A1E4SYI0-F1
#
_entry.id   AF-A0A1E4SYI0-F1
#
_cell.length_a   1.000
_cell.length_b   1.000
_cell.length_c   1.000
_cell.angle_alpha   90.00
_cell.angle_beta   90.00
_cell.angle_gamma   90.00
#
_symmetry.space_group_name_H-M   'P 1'
#
loop_
_entity.id
_entity.type
_entity.pdbx_description
1 polymer ?
#
loop_
_entity_poly.entity_id
_entity_poly.type
_entity_poly.pdbx_seq_one_letter_code
_entity_poly.pdbx_strand_id
1 'polypeptide(L)'
;MIILSSRYRMLNSHELANSIIEQYLTTLWLPSIRSKSFTDLNYFRNIINLVNHHINEQLMEEYVIETKSNSFAYIFWEQHPLRSTIREYLESEILTSSDLSKYQILIIKLFNNPLISSSKKNSLELRSISTRLNLSTSSKVNHARFIGLIEVFLNNLRDSNKFNDVDEFCFESLIREFEDFKFNDRNVDDNGDQKRNHESHTHIFT
;
A
#
# COMPACT_ATOMS: atom_id res chain seq x y z
N MET A 1 11.10 -8.95 23.07
CA MET A 1 9.62 -8.88 23.11
C MET A 1 8.95 -9.94 22.24
N ILE A 2 9.18 -9.99 20.91
CA ILE A 2 8.76 -11.14 20.08
C ILE A 2 9.29 -12.47 20.66
N ILE A 3 10.54 -12.46 21.13
CA ILE A 3 11.17 -13.58 21.84
C ILE A 3 10.46 -13.91 23.17
N LEU A 4 9.94 -12.91 23.90
CA LEU A 4 9.28 -13.11 25.19
C LEU A 4 7.88 -13.71 25.00
N SER A 5 7.07 -13.14 24.10
CA SER A 5 5.75 -13.68 23.73
C SER A 5 5.87 -15.06 23.07
N SER A 6 6.90 -15.28 22.25
CA SER A 6 7.22 -16.61 21.68
C SER A 6 7.56 -17.62 22.78
N ARG A 7 8.38 -17.24 23.78
CA ARG A 7 8.70 -18.10 24.92
C ARG A 7 7.47 -18.45 25.76
N TYR A 8 6.57 -17.51 26.03
CA TYR A 8 5.32 -17.81 26.74
C TYR A 8 4.42 -18.77 25.95
N ARG A 9 4.38 -18.66 24.62
CA ARG A 9 3.70 -19.65 23.77
C ARG A 9 4.34 -21.03 23.84
N MET A 10 5.67 -21.13 23.85
CA MET A 10 6.38 -22.41 24.02
C MET A 10 6.08 -23.07 25.38
N LEU A 11 5.66 -22.28 26.37
CA LEU A 11 5.20 -22.74 27.69
C LEU A 11 3.68 -22.97 27.75
N ASN A 12 3.00 -23.05 26.60
CA ASN A 12 1.53 -23.19 26.47
C ASN A 12 0.72 -22.06 27.17
N SER A 13 1.36 -20.94 27.52
CA SER A 13 0.73 -19.80 28.19
C SER A 13 0.22 -18.79 27.16
N HIS A 14 -0.76 -19.22 26.34
CA HIS A 14 -1.25 -18.44 25.21
C HIS A 14 -1.96 -17.14 25.64
N GLU A 15 -2.79 -17.17 26.68
CA GLU A 15 -3.50 -15.99 27.17
C GLU A 15 -2.54 -14.89 27.66
N LEU A 16 -1.51 -15.29 28.41
CA LEU A 16 -0.50 -14.36 28.90
C LEU A 16 0.31 -13.76 27.73
N ALA A 17 0.65 -14.57 26.73
CA ALA A 17 1.32 -14.08 25.52
C ALA A 17 0.45 -13.06 24.76
N ASN A 18 -0.86 -13.30 24.65
CA ASN A 18 -1.81 -12.38 24.02
C ASN A 18 -1.92 -11.07 24.78
N SER A 19 -2.11 -11.14 26.11
CA SER A 19 -2.21 -9.96 26.97
C SER A 19 -0.96 -9.08 26.89
N ILE A 20 0.23 -9.69 26.88
CA ILE A 20 1.49 -8.96 26.69
C ILE A 20 1.53 -8.29 25.31
N ILE A 21 1.13 -8.97 24.24
CA ILE A 21 1.13 -8.40 22.88
C ILE A 21 0.18 -7.20 22.80
N GLU A 22 -1.04 -7.35 23.31
CA GLU A 22 -2.07 -6.30 23.29
C GLU A 22 -1.65 -5.08 24.12
N GLN A 23 -1.09 -5.29 25.31
CA GLN A 23 -0.58 -4.21 26.16
C GLN A 23 0.51 -3.42 25.44
N TYR A 24 1.48 -4.09 24.79
CA TYR A 24 2.56 -3.39 24.10
C TYR A 24 2.10 -2.70 22.81
N LEU A 25 1.15 -3.31 22.09
CA LEU A 25 0.57 -2.67 20.91
C LEU A 25 -0.03 -1.31 21.31
N THR A 26 -0.88 -1.30 22.34
CA THR A 26 -1.66 -0.13 22.74
C THR A 26 -0.83 0.92 23.48
N THR A 27 0.13 0.51 24.32
CA THR A 27 0.89 1.43 25.17
C THR A 27 2.19 1.95 24.54
N LEU A 28 2.76 1.23 23.56
CA LEU A 28 4.06 1.57 22.99
C LEU A 28 4.02 1.70 21.48
N TRP A 29 3.60 0.67 20.74
CA TRP A 29 3.75 0.66 19.29
C TRP A 29 2.81 1.65 18.59
N LEU A 30 1.50 1.58 18.83
CA LEU A 30 0.55 2.50 18.19
C LEU A 30 0.84 3.98 18.52
N PRO A 31 1.14 4.37 19.79
CA PRO A 31 1.57 5.73 20.10
C PRO A 31 2.84 6.16 19.38
N SER A 32 3.81 5.26 19.21
CA SER A 32 5.06 5.55 18.48
C SER A 32 4.83 5.77 16.99
N ILE A 33 3.94 4.98 16.38
CA ILE A 33 3.52 5.16 14.98
C ILE A 33 2.82 6.51 14.83
N ARG A 34 1.85 6.81 15.70
CA ARG A 34 1.05 8.05 15.67
C ARG A 34 1.91 9.30 15.82
N SER A 35 2.92 9.25 16.69
CA SER A 35 3.86 10.37 16.91
C SER A 35 4.94 10.48 15.82
N LYS A 36 4.95 9.59 14.82
CA LYS A 36 6.00 9.46 13.80
C LYS A 36 7.41 9.31 14.37
N SER A 37 7.55 8.88 15.64
CA SER A 37 8.85 8.59 16.25
C SER A 37 9.50 7.34 15.66
N PHE A 38 8.71 6.52 14.97
CA PHE A 38 9.12 5.30 14.33
C PHE A 38 8.41 5.14 12.97
N THR A 39 9.18 5.05 11.88
CA THR A 39 8.66 5.07 10.50
C THR A 39 9.15 3.91 9.60
N ASP A 40 9.85 2.92 10.17
CA ASP A 40 10.33 1.78 9.37
C ASP A 40 9.16 0.85 8.99
N LEU A 41 8.94 0.76 7.68
CA LEU A 41 7.87 -0.02 7.06
C LEU A 41 8.00 -1.53 7.30
N ASN A 42 9.22 -2.06 7.41
CA ASN A 42 9.41 -3.49 7.69
C ASN A 42 8.90 -3.84 9.09
N TYR A 43 9.12 -2.93 10.03
CA TYR A 43 8.64 -3.13 11.39
C TYR A 43 7.13 -2.96 11.50
N PHE A 44 6.52 -2.02 10.76
CA PHE A 44 5.07 -1.94 10.61
C PHE A 44 4.48 -3.28 10.13
N ARG A 45 5.07 -3.87 9.08
CA ARG A 45 4.67 -5.19 8.56
C ARG A 45 4.84 -6.29 9.61
N ASN A 46 5.93 -6.25 10.38
CA ASN A 46 6.17 -7.22 11.46
C ASN A 46 5.18 -7.08 12.61
N ILE A 47 4.79 -5.85 12.99
CA ILE A 47 3.73 -5.63 13.97
C ILE A 47 2.45 -6.31 13.47
N ILE A 48 1.97 -5.96 12.28
CA ILE A 48 0.69 -6.49 11.76
C ILE A 48 0.73 -8.02 11.70
N ASN A 49 1.82 -8.62 11.20
CA ASN A 49 2.01 -10.07 11.19
C ASN A 49 1.93 -10.68 12.59
N LEU A 50 2.53 -10.02 13.59
CA LEU A 50 2.54 -10.49 14.96
C LEU A 50 1.15 -10.41 15.59
N VAL A 51 0.37 -9.36 15.34
CA VAL A 51 -0.94 -9.15 15.99
C VAL A 51 -2.12 -9.79 15.27
N ASN A 52 -2.03 -10.10 13.97
CA ASN A 52 -3.13 -10.70 13.20
C ASN A 52 -3.71 -11.99 13.80
N HIS A 53 -2.93 -12.73 14.59
CA HIS A 53 -3.38 -13.98 15.23
C HIS A 53 -3.77 -13.82 16.70
N HIS A 54 -3.77 -12.59 17.21
CA HIS A 54 -3.87 -12.30 18.64
C HIS A 54 -4.95 -11.26 18.96
N ILE A 55 -5.18 -10.34 18.04
CA ILE A 55 -6.14 -9.26 18.18
C ILE A 55 -7.24 -9.48 17.15
N ASN A 56 -8.47 -9.19 17.56
CA ASN A 56 -9.60 -9.21 16.65
C ASN A 56 -9.31 -8.28 15.45
N GLU A 57 -9.52 -8.78 14.23
CA GLU A 57 -9.20 -8.03 13.01
C GLU A 57 -9.94 -6.68 12.93
N GLN A 58 -11.19 -6.60 13.41
CA GLN A 58 -11.95 -5.33 13.44
C GLN A 58 -11.33 -4.31 14.40
N LEU A 59 -10.91 -4.76 15.58
CA LEU A 59 -10.21 -3.90 16.54
C LEU A 59 -8.86 -3.43 15.98
N MET A 60 -8.18 -4.29 15.21
CA MET A 60 -6.94 -3.91 14.53
C MET A 60 -7.18 -2.87 13.42
N GLU A 61 -8.28 -2.97 12.67
CA GLU A 61 -8.67 -1.95 11.69
C GLU A 61 -8.84 -0.57 12.35
N GLU A 62 -9.56 -0.52 13.48
CA GLU A 62 -9.75 0.71 14.26
C GLU A 62 -8.39 1.30 14.70
N TYR A 63 -7.51 0.47 15.27
CA TYR A 63 -6.18 0.91 15.67
C TYR A 63 -5.34 1.44 14.51
N VAL A 64 -5.39 0.79 13.36
CA VAL A 64 -4.66 1.22 12.16
C VAL A 64 -5.12 2.60 11.72
N ILE A 65 -6.43 2.82 11.62
CA ILE A 65 -7.02 4.11 11.23
C ILE A 65 -6.66 5.21 12.25
N GLU A 66 -6.74 4.90 13.54
CA GLU A 66 -6.38 5.83 14.62
C GLU A 66 -4.90 6.27 14.63
N THR A 67 -4.00 5.50 14.00
CA THR A 67 -2.60 5.91 13.87
C THR A 67 -2.42 7.09 12.91
N LYS A 68 -3.39 7.30 12.00
CA LYS A 68 -3.31 8.27 10.89
C LYS A 68 -2.08 8.09 10.00
N SER A 69 -1.54 6.87 9.94
CA SER A 69 -0.39 6.54 9.08
C SER A 69 -0.88 5.81 7.84
N ASN A 70 -0.85 6.50 6.69
CA ASN A 70 -1.26 5.91 5.41
C ASN A 70 -0.37 4.74 4.99
N SER A 71 0.93 4.80 5.31
CA SER A 71 1.85 3.67 5.13
C SER A 71 1.42 2.47 5.99
N PHE A 72 1.03 2.67 7.24
CA PHE A 72 0.56 1.57 8.11
C PHE A 72 -0.76 0.98 7.61
N ALA A 73 -1.70 1.83 7.20
CA ALA A 73 -2.96 1.41 6.60
C ALA A 73 -2.77 0.64 5.28
N TYR A 74 -1.84 1.07 4.42
CA TYR A 74 -1.51 0.37 3.19
C TYR A 74 -0.93 -1.03 3.46
N ILE A 75 -0.02 -1.15 4.43
CA ILE A 75 0.54 -2.45 4.83
C ILE A 75 -0.57 -3.36 5.37
N PHE A 76 -1.49 -2.82 6.17
CA PHE A 76 -2.61 -3.59 6.69
C PHE A 76 -3.53 -4.06 5.56
N TRP A 77 -3.87 -3.18 4.61
CA TRP A 77 -4.64 -3.53 3.40
C TRP A 77 -3.96 -4.63 2.58
N GLU A 78 -2.64 -4.57 2.38
CA GLU A 78 -1.91 -5.59 1.61
C GLU A 78 -2.04 -6.97 2.29
N GLN A 79 -2.28 -7.04 3.59
CA GLN A 79 -2.55 -8.31 4.28
C GLN A 79 -4.03 -8.69 4.24
N HIS A 80 -4.92 -7.69 4.28
CA HIS A 80 -6.37 -7.84 4.42
C HIS A 80 -7.14 -7.05 3.34
N PRO A 81 -7.02 -7.41 2.05
CA PRO A 81 -7.50 -6.57 0.94
C PRO A 81 -9.02 -6.54 0.77
N LEU A 82 -9.77 -7.27 1.59
CA LEU A 82 -11.24 -7.35 1.51
C LEU A 82 -11.94 -6.47 2.55
N ARG A 83 -11.17 -5.71 3.35
CA ARG A 83 -11.72 -4.85 4.40
C ARG A 83 -12.11 -3.49 3.81
N SER A 84 -13.41 -3.22 3.75
CA SER A 84 -13.97 -1.99 3.16
C SER A 84 -13.60 -0.74 3.94
N THR A 85 -13.51 -0.82 5.28
CA THR A 85 -13.20 0.34 6.13
C THR A 85 -11.82 0.92 5.81
N ILE A 86 -10.82 0.05 5.66
CA ILE A 86 -9.44 0.46 5.33
C ILE A 86 -9.36 1.00 3.91
N ARG A 87 -10.15 0.43 2.99
CA ARG A 87 -10.29 0.96 1.63
C ARG A 87 -10.80 2.40 1.65
N GLU A 88 -11.91 2.63 2.32
CA GLU A 88 -12.56 3.95 2.41
C GLU A 88 -11.64 4.97 3.08
N TYR A 89 -10.93 4.57 4.13
CA TYR A 89 -9.91 5.40 4.76
C TYR A 89 -8.80 5.77 3.77
N LEU A 90 -8.19 4.78 3.10
CA LEU A 90 -7.15 5.02 2.12
C LEU A 90 -7.62 5.87 0.94
N GLU A 91 -8.89 5.73 0.52
CA GLU A 91 -9.51 6.56 -0.51
C GLU A 91 -9.60 8.03 -0.09
N SER A 92 -10.11 8.29 1.12
CA SER A 92 -10.26 9.66 1.63
C SER A 92 -8.94 10.40 1.82
N GLU A 93 -7.86 9.67 2.09
CA GLU A 93 -6.55 10.24 2.43
C GLU A 93 -5.55 10.22 1.26
N ILE A 94 -5.90 9.62 0.11
CA ILE A 94 -4.94 9.39 -0.97
C ILE A 94 -4.42 10.69 -1.61
N LEU A 95 -5.28 11.70 -1.72
CA LEU A 95 -4.96 13.00 -2.35
C LEU A 95 -4.15 13.91 -1.42
N THR A 96 -4.21 13.66 -0.11
CA THR A 96 -3.52 14.42 0.94
C THR A 96 -2.26 13.71 1.43
N SER A 97 -2.07 12.43 1.06
CA SER A 97 -0.98 11.61 1.55
C SER A 97 0.37 11.98 0.94
N SER A 98 1.27 12.53 1.76
CA SER A 98 2.70 12.63 1.44
C SER A 98 3.48 11.35 1.74
N ASP A 99 2.88 10.42 2.50
CA ASP A 99 3.56 9.23 3.04
C ASP A 99 3.39 7.98 2.15
N LEU A 100 2.77 8.11 0.97
CA LEU A 100 2.59 7.02 0.00
C LEU A 100 3.33 7.33 -1.31
N SER A 101 4.00 6.33 -1.87
CA SER A 101 4.62 6.43 -3.19
C SER A 101 3.58 6.48 -4.30
N LYS A 102 3.95 7.05 -5.45
CA LYS A 102 3.12 7.06 -6.66
C LYS A 102 2.59 5.68 -7.08
N TYR A 103 3.39 4.61 -6.85
CA TYR A 103 3.00 3.23 -7.15
C TYR A 103 1.90 2.73 -6.22
N GLN A 104 2.03 3.00 -4.91
CA GLN A 104 1.01 2.65 -3.93
C GLN A 104 -0.28 3.43 -4.19
N ILE A 105 -0.16 4.72 -4.53
CA ILE A 105 -1.30 5.57 -4.89
C ILE A 105 -2.05 4.99 -6.08
N LEU A 106 -1.37 4.61 -7.17
CA LEU A 106 -2.05 3.99 -8.30
C LEU A 106 -2.76 2.68 -7.89
N ILE A 107 -2.11 1.81 -7.10
CA ILE A 107 -2.74 0.58 -6.63
C ILE A 107 -4.04 0.86 -5.86
N ILE A 108 -4.05 1.85 -4.96
CA ILE A 108 -5.26 2.21 -4.21
C ILE A 108 -6.34 2.75 -5.15
N LYS A 109 -5.98 3.62 -6.10
CA LYS A 109 -6.94 4.15 -7.10
C LYS A 109 -7.59 3.03 -7.91
N LEU A 110 -6.78 2.10 -8.42
CA LEU A 110 -7.29 0.92 -9.14
C LEU A 110 -8.17 0.06 -8.23
N PHE A 111 -7.76 -0.13 -6.97
CA PHE A 111 -8.51 -0.92 -5.99
C PHE A 111 -9.86 -0.31 -5.62
N ASN A 112 -9.99 1.03 -5.60
CA ASN A 112 -11.25 1.72 -5.29
C ASN A 112 -12.24 1.70 -6.45
N ASN A 113 -11.78 1.42 -7.67
CA ASN A 113 -12.69 1.31 -8.81
C ASN A 113 -13.73 0.20 -8.57
N PRO A 114 -15.03 0.45 -8.82
CA PRO A 114 -16.09 -0.52 -8.58
C PRO A 114 -15.88 -1.89 -9.25
N LEU A 115 -15.26 -1.92 -10.43
CA LEU A 115 -15.00 -3.14 -11.19
C LEU A 115 -13.97 -4.06 -10.50
N ILE A 116 -13.03 -3.47 -9.77
CA ILE A 116 -12.05 -4.21 -8.97
C ILE A 116 -12.63 -4.55 -7.61
N SER A 117 -13.23 -3.54 -6.96
CA SER A 117 -13.59 -3.58 -5.55
C SER A 117 -14.81 -4.46 -5.25
N SER A 118 -15.70 -4.65 -6.24
CA SER A 118 -16.83 -5.59 -6.17
C SER A 118 -16.41 -7.05 -6.40
N SER A 119 -15.23 -7.29 -6.97
CA SER A 119 -14.74 -8.63 -7.31
C SER A 119 -13.58 -9.05 -6.41
N LYS A 120 -13.84 -10.03 -5.54
CA LYS A 120 -12.81 -10.65 -4.70
C LYS A 120 -11.61 -11.15 -5.51
N LYS A 121 -11.85 -11.73 -6.70
CA LYS A 121 -10.79 -12.22 -7.59
C LYS A 121 -9.88 -11.07 -8.04
N ASN A 122 -10.47 -10.00 -8.58
CA ASN A 122 -9.71 -8.86 -9.11
C ASN A 122 -8.95 -8.14 -7.99
N SER A 123 -9.58 -7.96 -6.84
CA SER A 123 -8.96 -7.38 -5.64
C SER A 123 -7.73 -8.18 -5.17
N LEU A 124 -7.83 -9.51 -5.14
CA LEU A 124 -6.71 -10.36 -4.75
C LEU A 124 -5.57 -10.35 -5.80
N GLU A 125 -5.91 -10.31 -7.09
CA GLU A 125 -4.93 -10.23 -8.16
C GLU A 125 -4.16 -8.90 -8.13
N LEU A 126 -4.84 -7.78 -7.94
CA LEU A 126 -4.21 -6.47 -7.78
C LEU A 126 -3.31 -6.41 -6.54
N ARG A 127 -3.79 -6.96 -5.40
CA ARG A 127 -2.98 -7.11 -4.18
C ARG A 127 -1.73 -7.98 -4.42
N SER A 128 -1.82 -9.00 -5.26
CA SER A 128 -0.68 -9.85 -5.61
C SER A 128 0.43 -9.08 -6.33
N ILE A 129 0.09 -8.10 -7.16
CA ILE A 129 1.06 -7.22 -7.83
C ILE A 129 1.81 -6.40 -6.79
N SER A 130 1.07 -5.79 -5.86
CA SER A 130 1.65 -5.04 -4.74
C SER A 130 2.64 -5.89 -3.92
N THR A 131 2.22 -7.10 -3.56
CA THR A 131 3.07 -8.05 -2.81
C THR A 131 4.30 -8.47 -3.60
N ARG A 132 4.17 -8.84 -4.88
CA ARG A 132 5.28 -9.29 -5.74
C ARG A 132 6.36 -8.23 -5.95
N LEU A 133 5.98 -6.96 -5.84
CA LEU A 133 6.87 -5.82 -5.96
C LEU A 133 7.28 -5.23 -4.60
N ASN A 134 6.83 -5.85 -3.50
CA ASN A 134 7.06 -5.41 -2.12
C ASN A 134 6.68 -3.93 -1.90
N LEU A 135 5.57 -3.45 -2.48
CA LEU A 135 5.24 -2.02 -2.45
C LEU A 135 5.01 -1.49 -1.03
N SER A 136 4.58 -2.32 -0.09
CA SER A 136 4.43 -1.96 1.33
C SER A 136 5.73 -1.56 2.04
N THR A 137 6.88 -2.03 1.56
CA THR A 137 8.15 -1.96 2.32
C THR A 137 9.34 -1.53 1.49
N SER A 138 9.25 -1.61 0.15
CA SER A 138 10.34 -1.25 -0.75
C SER A 138 10.36 0.25 -1.01
N SER A 139 11.55 0.84 -0.89
CA SER A 139 11.83 2.20 -1.35
C SER A 139 12.17 2.29 -2.83
N LYS A 140 12.41 1.14 -3.51
CA LYS A 140 12.78 1.08 -4.93
C LYS A 140 11.89 0.10 -5.67
N VAL A 141 11.09 0.63 -6.59
CA VAL A 141 10.20 -0.16 -7.46
C VAL A 141 10.75 -0.09 -8.87
N ASN A 142 10.90 -1.24 -9.53
CA ASN A 142 11.26 -1.26 -10.94
C ASN A 142 10.04 -0.80 -11.76
N HIS A 143 10.13 0.41 -12.31
CA HIS A 143 9.02 1.06 -13.03
C HIS A 143 8.51 0.20 -14.20
N ALA A 144 9.40 -0.24 -15.09
CA ALA A 144 9.02 -1.04 -16.27
C ALA A 144 8.31 -2.34 -15.87
N ARG A 145 8.81 -3.03 -14.83
CA ARG A 145 8.18 -4.24 -14.30
C ARG A 145 6.82 -3.95 -13.68
N PHE A 146 6.67 -2.82 -12.98
CA PHE A 146 5.40 -2.40 -12.41
C PHE A 146 4.37 -2.13 -13.51
N ILE A 147 4.72 -1.34 -14.52
CA ILE A 147 3.88 -1.04 -15.70
C ILE A 147 3.43 -2.34 -16.37
N GLY A 148 4.36 -3.24 -16.71
CA GLY A 148 4.02 -4.48 -17.39
C GLY A 148 3.09 -5.39 -16.59
N LEU A 149 3.19 -5.40 -15.25
CA LEU A 149 2.27 -6.18 -14.42
C LEU A 149 0.85 -5.58 -14.39
N ILE A 150 0.73 -4.25 -14.37
CA ILE A 150 -0.57 -3.58 -14.44
C ILE A 150 -1.20 -3.74 -15.83
N GLU A 151 -0.43 -3.66 -16.91
CA GLU A 151 -0.91 -3.92 -18.29
C GLU A 151 -1.47 -5.34 -18.43
N VAL A 152 -0.72 -6.34 -17.95
CA VAL A 152 -1.19 -7.73 -17.98
C VAL A 152 -2.49 -7.88 -17.17
N PHE A 153 -2.57 -7.25 -16.00
CA PHE A 153 -3.78 -7.28 -15.18
C PHE A 153 -4.98 -6.68 -15.90
N LEU A 154 -4.84 -5.48 -16.48
CA LEU A 154 -5.93 -4.81 -17.20
C LEU A 154 -6.36 -5.58 -18.45
N ASN A 155 -5.42 -6.17 -19.20
CA ASN A 155 -5.74 -7.03 -20.35
C ASN A 155 -6.49 -8.29 -19.92
N ASN A 156 -6.03 -8.98 -18.88
CA ASN A 156 -6.72 -10.14 -18.34
C ASN A 156 -8.14 -9.79 -17.89
N LEU A 157 -8.31 -8.60 -17.30
CA LEU A 157 -9.60 -8.13 -16.82
C LEU A 157 -10.56 -7.84 -17.98
N ARG A 158 -10.06 -7.31 -19.10
CA ARG A 158 -10.81 -7.12 -20.34
C ARG A 158 -11.23 -8.45 -20.95
N ASP A 159 -10.31 -9.39 -21.07
CA ASP A 159 -10.56 -10.66 -21.76
C ASP A 159 -11.46 -11.61 -20.94
N SER A 160 -11.40 -11.50 -19.60
CA SER A 160 -12.13 -12.39 -18.69
C SER A 160 -13.57 -11.97 -18.42
N ASN A 161 -13.95 -10.72 -18.70
CA ASN A 161 -15.25 -10.19 -18.33
C ASN A 161 -16.09 -9.87 -19.57
N LYS A 162 -17.37 -10.23 -19.53
CA LYS A 162 -18.37 -9.67 -20.44
C LYS A 162 -18.89 -8.39 -19.79
N PHE A 163 -18.33 -7.25 -20.16
CA PHE A 163 -18.76 -5.97 -19.63
C PHE A 163 -20.17 -5.63 -20.09
N ASN A 164 -20.99 -5.15 -19.15
CA ASN A 164 -22.14 -4.32 -19.49
C ASN A 164 -21.67 -2.85 -19.62
N ASP A 165 -22.57 -1.95 -20.03
CA ASP A 165 -22.24 -0.54 -20.25
C ASP A 165 -21.64 0.16 -19.02
N VAL A 166 -22.05 -0.24 -17.80
CA VAL A 166 -21.53 0.31 -16.53
C VAL A 166 -20.12 -0.19 -16.27
N ASP A 167 -19.89 -1.49 -16.47
CA ASP A 167 -18.57 -2.10 -16.29
C ASP A 167 -17.56 -1.55 -17.31
N GLU A 168 -17.99 -1.28 -18.55
CA GLU A 168 -17.17 -0.67 -19.59
C GLU A 168 -16.71 0.74 -19.16
N PHE A 169 -17.63 1.56 -18.62
CA PHE A 169 -17.28 2.87 -18.08
C PHE A 169 -16.27 2.77 -16.92
N CYS A 170 -16.47 1.82 -16.01
CA CYS A 170 -15.52 1.57 -14.92
C CYS A 170 -14.16 1.12 -15.44
N PHE A 171 -14.12 0.29 -16.48
CA PHE A 171 -12.89 -0.17 -17.13
C PHE A 171 -12.13 0.98 -17.79
N GLU A 172 -12.81 1.82 -18.57
CA GLU A 172 -12.21 3.02 -19.18
C GLU A 172 -11.62 3.97 -18.13
N SER A 173 -12.27 4.11 -16.97
CA SER A 173 -11.70 4.86 -15.86
C SER A 173 -10.41 4.24 -15.30
N LEU A 174 -10.26 2.91 -15.28
CA LEU A 174 -9.01 2.24 -14.88
C LEU A 174 -7.90 2.54 -15.89
N ILE A 175 -8.21 2.45 -17.19
CA ILE A 175 -7.27 2.76 -18.26
C ILE A 175 -6.78 4.20 -18.12
N ARG A 176 -7.69 5.17 -17.92
CA ARG A 176 -7.31 6.57 -17.76
C ARG A 176 -6.36 6.81 -16.60
N GLU A 177 -6.66 6.28 -15.41
CA GLU A 177 -5.77 6.42 -14.24
C GLU A 177 -4.38 5.81 -14.50
N PHE A 178 -4.33 4.70 -15.24
CA PHE A 178 -3.08 4.05 -15.60
C PHE A 178 -2.27 4.83 -16.66
N GLU A 179 -2.92 5.38 -17.68
CA GLU A 179 -2.27 6.23 -18.69
C GLU A 179 -1.75 7.53 -18.08
N ASP A 180 -2.55 8.17 -17.21
CA ASP A 180 -2.13 9.37 -16.46
C ASP A 180 -0.88 9.08 -15.61
N PHE A 181 -0.83 7.91 -14.97
CA PHE A 181 0.35 7.47 -14.24
C PHE A 181 1.59 7.33 -15.14
N LYS A 182 1.44 6.71 -16.32
CA LYS A 182 2.55 6.57 -17.29
C LYS A 182 3.03 7.92 -17.82
N PHE A 183 2.12 8.85 -18.09
CA PHE A 183 2.44 10.16 -18.65
C PHE A 183 3.14 11.06 -17.64
N ASN A 184 2.64 11.10 -16.40
CA ASN A 184 3.24 11.89 -15.33
C ASN A 184 4.66 11.47 -14.98
N ASP A 185 5.06 10.23 -15.27
CA ASP A 185 6.43 9.77 -15.02
C ASP A 185 7.41 10.21 -16.11
N ARG A 186 6.98 10.24 -17.38
CA ARG A 186 7.84 10.66 -18.51
C ARG A 186 8.27 12.13 -18.42
N ASN A 187 7.43 13.00 -17.88
CA ASN A 187 7.73 14.43 -17.74
C ASN A 187 8.74 14.75 -16.61
N VAL A 188 9.01 13.80 -15.71
CA VAL A 188 10.02 13.97 -14.65
C VAL A 188 11.43 13.71 -15.19
N ASP A 189 11.58 12.78 -16.14
CA ASP A 189 12.87 12.44 -16.73
C ASP A 189 13.34 13.51 -17.76
N ASP A 190 12.44 14.07 -18.57
CA ASP A 190 12.79 15.10 -19.57
C ASP A 190 13.24 16.45 -18.96
N ASN A 191 12.74 16.79 -17.76
CA ASN A 191 13.18 17.99 -17.04
C ASN A 191 14.52 17.80 -16.30
N GLY A 192 14.94 16.55 -16.07
CA GLY A 192 16.22 16.22 -15.44
C GLY A 192 17.41 16.45 -16.38
N ASP A 193 17.23 16.19 -17.68
CA ASP A 193 18.28 16.38 -18.68
C ASP A 193 18.40 17.83 -19.17
N GLN A 194 17.33 18.63 -19.13
CA GLN A 194 17.42 20.06 -19.45
C GLN A 194 18.20 20.86 -18.40
N LYS A 195 18.12 20.51 -17.11
CA LYS A 195 18.91 21.18 -16.06
C LYS A 195 20.41 20.90 -16.16
N ARG A 196 20.81 19.67 -16.52
CA ARG A 196 22.23 19.31 -16.68
C ARG A 196 22.90 19.99 -17.87
N ASN A 197 22.13 20.25 -18.93
CA ASN A 197 22.63 20.96 -20.12
C ASN A 197 22.72 22.48 -19.91
N HIS A 198 22.01 23.05 -18.94
CA HIS A 198 22.09 24.49 -18.66
C HIS A 198 23.27 24.87 -17.74
N GLU A 199 23.71 23.98 -16.86
CA GLU A 199 24.87 24.20 -15.98
C GLU A 199 26.22 23.95 -16.68
N SER A 200 26.23 23.25 -17.82
CA SER A 200 27.46 22.93 -18.56
C SER A 200 27.96 24.05 -19.49
N HIS A 201 27.22 25.16 -19.61
CA HIS A 201 27.57 26.29 -20.49
C HIS A 201 27.94 27.59 -19.77
N THR A 202 27.95 27.62 -18.43
CA THR A 202 28.22 28.83 -17.64
C THR A 202 29.63 28.91 -17.06
N HIS A 203 30.52 27.95 -17.34
CA HIS A 203 31.92 27.99 -16.90
C HIS A 203 32.92 27.97 -18.06
N ILE A 204 32.82 28.96 -18.94
CA ILE A 204 33.95 29.45 -19.73
C ILE A 204 33.84 30.98 -19.69
N PHE A 205 34.92 31.66 -19.31
CA PHE A 205 35.06 33.10 -19.03
C PHE A 205 34.76 33.54 -17.59
N THR A 206 35.74 33.40 -16.71
CA THR A 206 36.52 34.53 -16.18
C THR A 206 37.78 34.04 -15.49
#